data_AF-A0A9E2QE70-F1
#
_entry.id   AF-A0A9E2QE70-F1
#
_cell.length_a   1.000
_cell.length_b   1.000
_cell.length_c   1.000
_cell.angle_alpha   90.00
_cell.angle_beta   90.00
_cell.angle_gamma   90.00
#
_symmetry.space_group_name_H-M   'P 1'
#
loop_
_entity.id
_entity.type
_entity.pdbx_description
1 polymer ?
#
loop_
_entity_poly.entity_id
_entity_poly.type
_entity_poly.pdbx_seq_one_letter_code
_entity_poly.pdbx_strand_id
1 'polypeptide(L)'
;MENGNRPGIGVRVAKLICMGLALFDILLGGLTVLKPRWMMRILTPGEEPAGEALLRRSGTTWLFFALVQAWAAMDNENPTALRAVSVLRLQDVPTDLVWLRSGSGFGWFGKFSLILAPTFNFAVGCFLAQVARRIEKKEGAGEQYGGMAP
;
A
#
# COMPACT_ATOMS: atom_id res chain seq x y z
N MET A 1 18.49 33.55 -0.14
CA MET A 1 18.89 32.17 0.23
C MET A 1 17.63 31.50 0.74
N GLU A 2 16.92 30.75 -0.11
CA GLU A 2 15.77 29.97 0.32
C GLU A 2 16.24 28.96 1.37
N ASN A 3 15.75 29.11 2.61
CA ASN A 3 15.78 28.01 3.56
C ASN A 3 14.86 26.93 3.01
N GLY A 4 15.41 26.08 2.13
CA GLY A 4 14.71 24.98 1.49
C GLY A 4 14.03 24.15 2.56
N ASN A 5 12.71 24.27 2.64
CA ASN A 5 11.87 23.61 3.63
C ASN A 5 11.91 22.11 3.35
N ARG A 6 12.94 21.46 3.90
CA ARG A 6 13.20 20.06 3.69
C ARG A 6 12.00 19.27 4.25
N PRO A 7 11.39 18.37 3.47
CA PRO A 7 10.29 17.55 3.98
C PRO A 7 10.74 16.81 5.23
N GLY A 8 9.87 16.78 6.24
CA GLY A 8 10.16 16.10 7.50
C GLY A 8 10.48 14.62 7.28
N ILE A 9 11.23 14.00 8.21
CA ILE A 9 11.67 12.60 8.07
C ILE A 9 10.49 11.65 7.78
N GLY A 10 9.35 11.83 8.45
CA GLY A 10 8.15 11.02 8.22
C GLY A 10 7.61 11.10 6.80
N VAL A 11 7.65 12.28 6.18
CA VAL A 11 7.20 12.52 4.80
C VAL A 11 8.13 11.84 3.79
N ARG A 12 9.44 11.84 4.06
CA ARG A 12 10.43 11.14 3.22
C ARG A 12 10.27 9.63 3.31
N VAL A 13 10.07 9.11 4.52
CA VAL A 13 9.80 7.68 4.75
C VAL A 13 8.50 7.28 4.08
N ALA A 14 7.43 8.07 4.19
CA ALA A 14 6.16 7.83 3.51
C ALA A 14 6.33 7.75 1.99
N LYS A 15 7.11 8.66 1.39
CA LYS A 15 7.44 8.61 -0.05
C LYS A 15 8.12 7.31 -0.44
N LEU A 16 9.16 6.90 0.30
CA LEU A 16 9.89 5.66 0.02
C LEU A 16 9.00 4.42 0.15
N ILE A 17 8.15 4.39 1.18
CA ILE A 17 7.16 3.32 1.36
C ILE A 17 6.19 3.28 0.18
N CYS A 18 5.59 4.41 -0.19
CA CYS A 18 4.63 4.46 -1.31
C CYS A 18 5.27 4.05 -2.63
N MET A 19 6.51 4.47 -2.90
CA MET A 19 7.26 4.05 -4.08
C MET A 19 7.55 2.54 -4.07
N GLY A 20 7.99 2.00 -2.92
CA GLY A 20 8.23 0.57 -2.76
C GLY A 20 6.97 -0.28 -2.96
N LEU A 21 5.86 0.16 -2.37
CA LEU A 21 4.55 -0.47 -2.57
C LEU A 21 4.12 -0.42 -4.04
N ALA A 22 4.27 0.72 -4.71
CA ALA A 22 3.85 0.87 -6.10
C ALA A 22 4.61 -0.09 -7.01
N LEU A 23 5.93 -0.19 -6.83
CA LEU A 23 6.76 -1.15 -7.56
C LEU A 23 6.37 -2.59 -7.26
N PHE A 24 6.13 -2.91 -5.99
CA PHE A 24 5.70 -4.25 -5.58
C PHE A 24 4.34 -4.63 -6.19
N ASP A 25 3.34 -3.75 -6.11
CA ASP A 25 1.99 -3.98 -6.64
C ASP A 25 1.96 -4.01 -8.18
N ILE A 26 2.84 -3.26 -8.87
CA ILE A 26 3.06 -3.38 -10.33
C ILE A 26 3.58 -4.78 -10.68
N LEU A 27 4.61 -5.25 -9.97
CA LEU A 27 5.21 -6.56 -10.25
C LEU A 27 4.22 -7.68 -9.92
N LEU A 28 3.65 -7.67 -8.72
CA LEU A 28 2.72 -8.71 -8.27
C LEU A 28 1.42 -8.69 -9.08
N GLY A 29 0.81 -7.51 -9.26
CA GLY A 29 -0.39 -7.32 -10.07
C GLY A 29 -0.17 -7.67 -11.54
N GLY A 30 0.95 -7.25 -12.11
CA GLY A 30 1.33 -7.58 -13.49
C GLY A 30 1.51 -9.08 -13.69
N LEU A 31 2.24 -9.75 -12.78
CA LEU A 31 2.44 -11.20 -12.85
C LEU A 31 1.14 -11.99 -12.67
N THR A 32 0.25 -11.56 -11.77
CA THR A 32 -1.04 -12.22 -11.57
C THR A 32 -2.02 -12.01 -12.71
N VAL A 33 -1.99 -10.86 -13.39
CA VAL A 33 -2.81 -10.61 -14.58
C VAL A 33 -2.27 -11.35 -15.80
N LEU A 34 -0.96 -11.28 -16.06
CA LEU A 34 -0.35 -11.79 -17.29
C LEU A 34 0.00 -13.29 -17.21
N LYS A 35 0.38 -13.78 -16.03
CA LYS A 35 0.85 -15.15 -15.78
C LYS A 35 0.21 -15.77 -14.52
N PRO A 36 -1.14 -15.79 -14.39
CA PRO A 36 -1.81 -16.29 -13.18
C PRO A 36 -1.45 -17.74 -12.84
N ARG A 37 -1.38 -18.65 -13.82
CA ARG A 37 -1.00 -20.05 -13.59
C ARG A 37 0.37 -20.19 -12.94
N TRP A 38 1.33 -19.38 -13.37
CA TRP A 38 2.69 -19.40 -12.81
C TRP A 38 2.67 -18.91 -11.37
N MET A 39 1.94 -17.83 -11.08
CA MET A 39 1.77 -17.32 -9.72
C MET A 39 1.07 -18.34 -8.81
N MET A 40 0.03 -19.04 -9.28
CA MET A 40 -0.64 -20.08 -8.48
C MET A 40 0.30 -21.25 -8.19
N ARG A 41 1.15 -21.67 -9.15
CA ARG A 41 2.17 -22.71 -8.87
C ARG A 41 3.18 -22.29 -7.80
N ILE A 42 3.45 -21.00 -7.65
CA ILE A 42 4.35 -20.50 -6.60
C ILE A 42 3.64 -20.43 -5.25
N LEU A 43 2.42 -19.90 -5.24
CA LEU A 43 1.66 -19.67 -4.01
C LEU A 43 1.10 -20.98 -3.44
N THR A 44 0.55 -21.83 -4.31
CA THR A 44 -0.12 -23.09 -3.99
C THR A 44 0.46 -24.25 -4.83
N PRO A 45 1.73 -24.62 -4.64
CA PRO A 45 2.42 -25.62 -5.48
C PRO A 45 1.81 -27.03 -5.41
N GLY A 46 1.02 -27.33 -4.37
CA GLY A 46 0.42 -28.65 -4.15
C GLY A 46 -1.01 -28.82 -4.66
N GLU A 47 -1.59 -27.79 -5.27
CA GLU A 47 -2.97 -27.83 -5.75
C GLU A 47 -3.05 -27.61 -7.26
N GLU A 48 -4.03 -28.25 -7.89
CA GLU A 48 -4.37 -27.96 -9.29
C GLU A 48 -4.75 -26.49 -9.42
N PRO A 49 -4.24 -25.76 -10.44
CA PRO A 49 -4.50 -24.34 -10.63
C PRO A 49 -5.99 -23.99 -10.84
N ALA A 50 -6.78 -23.92 -9.77
CA ALA A 50 -8.16 -23.44 -9.77
C ALA A 50 -8.20 -21.99 -9.26
N GLY A 51 -8.94 -21.11 -9.93
CA GLY A 51 -9.13 -19.71 -9.47
C GLY A 51 -8.34 -18.64 -10.22
N GLU A 52 -7.84 -18.92 -11.43
CA GLU A 52 -7.14 -17.92 -12.26
C GLU A 52 -7.92 -16.61 -12.45
N ALA A 53 -9.25 -16.69 -12.62
CA ALA A 53 -10.10 -15.51 -12.77
C ALA A 53 -10.10 -14.63 -11.51
N LEU A 54 -10.15 -15.26 -10.33
CA LEU A 54 -10.07 -14.55 -9.06
C LEU A 54 -8.68 -13.92 -8.88
N LEU A 55 -7.62 -14.67 -9.22
CA LEU A 55 -6.25 -14.16 -9.12
C LEU A 55 -6.00 -12.98 -10.06
N ARG A 56 -6.49 -13.04 -11.31
CA ARG A 56 -6.44 -11.91 -12.26
C ARG A 56 -7.19 -10.69 -11.72
N ARG A 57 -8.36 -10.90 -11.12
CA ARG A 57 -9.14 -9.82 -10.50
C ARG A 57 -8.38 -9.17 -9.35
N SER A 58 -7.80 -9.96 -8.46
CA SER A 58 -6.93 -9.46 -7.38
C SER A 58 -5.73 -8.69 -7.95
N GLY A 59 -5.12 -9.20 -9.02
CA GLY A 59 -4.04 -8.53 -9.73
C GLY A 59 -4.42 -7.15 -10.27
N THR A 60 -5.60 -7.03 -10.89
CA THR A 60 -6.12 -5.73 -11.36
C THR A 60 -6.34 -4.76 -10.20
N THR A 61 -6.83 -5.24 -9.06
CA THR A 61 -6.98 -4.42 -7.84
C THR A 61 -5.62 -3.90 -7.36
N TRP A 62 -4.58 -4.74 -7.32
CA TRP A 62 -3.23 -4.30 -6.95
C TRP A 62 -2.65 -3.29 -7.94
N LEU A 63 -2.87 -3.47 -9.25
CA LEU A 63 -2.46 -2.46 -10.24
C LEU A 63 -3.14 -1.11 -10.01
N PHE A 64 -4.41 -1.09 -9.61
CA PHE A 64 -5.07 0.15 -9.19
C PHE A 64 -4.42 0.75 -7.92
N PHE A 65 -4.10 -0.09 -6.93
CA PHE A 65 -3.40 0.38 -5.73
C PHE A 65 -2.05 1.02 -6.06
N ALA A 66 -1.30 0.43 -7.00
CA ALA A 66 -0.03 0.97 -7.46
C ALA A 66 -0.15 2.40 -8.02
N LEU A 67 -1.25 2.71 -8.73
CA LEU A 67 -1.50 4.07 -9.22
C LEU A 67 -1.68 5.07 -8.08
N VAL A 68 -2.48 4.70 -7.08
CA VAL A 68 -2.74 5.56 -5.89
C VAL A 68 -1.46 5.75 -5.07
N GLN A 69 -0.65 4.71 -4.95
CA GLN A 69 0.65 4.76 -4.26
C GLN A 69 1.68 5.60 -5.03
N ALA A 70 1.71 5.47 -6.36
CA ALA A 70 2.56 6.31 -7.21
C ALA A 70 2.16 7.79 -7.08
N TRP A 71 0.86 8.10 -7.07
CA TRP A 71 0.35 9.45 -6.80
C TRP A 71 0.85 9.96 -5.44
N ALA A 72 0.67 9.20 -4.36
CA ALA A 72 1.15 9.57 -3.03
C ALA A 72 2.69 9.65 -2.93
N ALA A 73 3.45 8.97 -3.79
CA ALA A 73 4.90 9.08 -3.84
C ALA A 73 5.38 10.32 -4.62
N MET A 74 4.65 10.71 -5.66
CA MET A 74 4.92 11.92 -6.45
C MET A 74 4.53 13.19 -5.67
N ASP A 75 3.39 13.14 -4.98
CA ASP A 75 2.83 14.23 -4.19
C ASP A 75 2.76 13.83 -2.70
N ASN A 76 3.94 13.64 -2.10
CA ASN A 76 4.10 13.03 -0.78
C ASN A 76 3.79 13.95 0.41
N GLU A 77 3.45 15.21 0.14
CA GLU A 77 2.89 16.14 1.12
C GLU A 77 1.36 16.24 1.01
N ASN A 78 0.72 15.50 0.10
CA ASN A 78 -0.73 15.50 -0.01
C ASN A 78 -1.39 14.57 1.03
N PRO A 79 -2.10 15.11 2.04
CA PRO A 79 -2.69 14.30 3.09
C PRO A 79 -3.84 13.42 2.58
N THR A 80 -4.49 13.79 1.47
CA THR A 80 -5.55 12.98 0.85
C THR A 80 -4.97 11.75 0.16
N ALA A 81 -3.87 11.92 -0.59
CA ALA A 81 -3.19 10.80 -1.25
C ALA A 81 -2.66 9.77 -0.22
N LEU A 82 -2.02 10.24 0.85
CA LEU A 82 -1.52 9.38 1.92
C LEU A 82 -2.65 8.65 2.67
N ARG A 83 -3.79 9.30 2.91
CA ARG A 83 -4.98 8.66 3.50
C ARG A 83 -5.58 7.61 2.57
N ALA A 84 -5.63 7.88 1.27
CA ALA A 84 -6.10 6.89 0.30
C ALA A 84 -5.23 5.62 0.40
N VAL A 85 -3.90 5.74 0.33
CA VAL A 85 -3.01 4.58 0.49
C VAL A 85 -3.19 3.91 1.86
N SER A 86 -3.36 4.67 2.94
CA SER A 86 -3.65 4.12 4.27
C SER A 86 -4.89 3.24 4.26
N VAL A 87 -6.01 3.71 3.71
CA VAL A 87 -7.25 2.93 3.64
C VAL A 87 -7.04 1.67 2.81
N LEU A 88 -6.35 1.81 1.66
CA LEU A 88 -6.06 0.67 0.79
C LEU A 88 -5.21 -0.42 1.48
N ARG A 89 -4.28 -0.04 2.36
CA ARG A 89 -3.50 -1.02 3.14
C ARG A 89 -4.32 -1.62 4.28
N LEU A 90 -5.12 -0.82 4.98
CA LEU A 90 -5.92 -1.32 6.11
C LEU A 90 -7.05 -2.28 5.67
N GLN A 91 -7.62 -2.10 4.48
CA GLN A 91 -8.62 -3.05 3.94
C GLN A 91 -8.03 -4.41 3.54
N ASP A 92 -6.72 -4.50 3.27
CA ASP A 92 -6.08 -5.76 2.93
C ASP A 92 -5.89 -6.64 4.17
N VAL A 93 -5.83 -6.05 5.38
CA VAL A 93 -5.70 -6.79 6.64
C VAL A 93 -6.79 -7.87 6.83
N PRO A 94 -8.10 -7.56 6.77
CA PRO A 94 -9.13 -8.59 6.87
C PRO A 94 -9.06 -9.58 5.70
N THR A 95 -8.68 -9.13 4.50
CA THR A 95 -8.54 -10.00 3.32
C THR A 95 -7.44 -11.05 3.54
N ASP A 96 -6.27 -10.62 4.00
CA ASP A 96 -5.13 -11.47 4.33
C ASP A 96 -5.50 -12.50 5.39
N LEU A 97 -6.24 -12.09 6.43
CA LEU A 97 -6.70 -12.99 7.49
C LEU A 97 -7.71 -14.02 6.98
N VAL A 98 -8.61 -13.63 6.07
CA VAL A 98 -9.53 -14.56 5.41
C VAL A 98 -8.72 -15.59 4.62
N TRP A 99 -7.77 -15.17 3.78
CA TRP A 99 -6.92 -16.08 3.01
C TRP A 99 -6.09 -17.03 3.90
N LEU A 100 -5.52 -16.51 5.00
CA LEU A 100 -4.77 -17.32 5.95
C LEU A 100 -5.64 -18.40 6.60
N ARG A 101 -6.93 -18.13 6.83
CA ARG A 101 -7.88 -19.06 7.46
C ARG A 101 -8.54 -20.02 6.47
N SER A 102 -8.90 -19.54 5.28
CA SER A 102 -9.74 -20.28 4.33
C SER A 102 -8.96 -20.95 3.22
N GLY A 103 -7.75 -20.49 2.92
CA GLY A 103 -6.97 -21.04 1.82
C GLY A 103 -6.25 -22.33 2.21
N SER A 104 -6.28 -23.29 1.30
CA SER A 104 -5.55 -24.55 1.36
C SER A 104 -4.37 -24.54 0.40
N GLY A 105 -3.50 -25.55 0.45
CA GLY A 105 -2.48 -25.77 -0.56
C GLY A 105 -1.29 -24.80 -0.57
N PHE A 106 -1.29 -23.77 0.27
CA PHE A 106 -0.19 -22.82 0.33
C PHE A 106 1.14 -23.48 0.68
N GLY A 107 2.16 -23.22 -0.12
CA GLY A 107 3.53 -23.58 0.18
C GLY A 107 4.08 -22.79 1.38
N TRP A 108 5.30 -23.11 1.81
CA TRP A 108 5.96 -22.40 2.92
C TRP A 108 6.05 -20.88 2.65
N PHE A 109 6.38 -20.51 1.40
CA PHE A 109 6.41 -19.11 0.97
C PHE A 109 5.04 -18.42 1.09
N GLY A 110 3.97 -19.04 0.59
CA GLY A 110 2.60 -18.52 0.67
C GLY A 110 2.14 -18.31 2.11
N LYS A 111 2.39 -19.30 2.99
CA LYS A 111 2.05 -19.20 4.42
C LYS A 111 2.82 -18.08 5.12
N PHE A 112 4.12 -17.99 4.87
CA PHE A 112 4.95 -16.94 5.46
C PHE A 112 4.48 -15.55 5.01
N SER A 113 4.19 -15.39 3.71
CA SER A 113 3.65 -14.12 3.20
C SER A 113 2.31 -13.77 3.82
N LEU A 114 1.40 -14.73 4.03
CA LEU A 114 0.08 -14.48 4.60
C LEU A 114 0.10 -14.14 6.10
N ILE A 115 1.15 -14.53 6.82
CA ILE A 115 1.34 -14.13 8.23
C ILE A 115 1.91 -12.72 8.32
N LEU A 116 2.87 -12.38 7.43
CA LEU A 116 3.52 -11.07 7.45
C LEU A 116 2.69 -9.97 6.82
N ALA A 117 1.97 -10.26 5.74
CA ALA A 117 1.15 -9.30 5.00
C ALA A 117 0.19 -8.49 5.90
N PRO A 118 -0.65 -9.08 6.76
CA PRO A 118 -1.60 -8.30 7.56
C PRO A 118 -0.89 -7.38 8.56
N THR A 119 0.22 -7.84 9.14
CA THR A 119 1.02 -7.04 10.07
C THR A 119 1.67 -5.86 9.36
N PHE A 120 2.25 -6.09 8.18
CA PHE A 120 2.86 -5.06 7.36
C PHE A 120 1.81 -4.04 6.87
N ASN A 121 0.69 -4.51 6.34
CA ASN A 121 -0.42 -3.68 5.87
C ASN A 121 -1.00 -2.81 6.99
N PHE A 122 -1.18 -3.36 8.19
CA PHE A 122 -1.61 -2.61 9.37
C PHE A 122 -0.59 -1.53 9.77
N ALA A 123 0.68 -1.89 9.91
CA ALA A 123 1.72 -0.97 10.33
C ALA A 123 1.89 0.20 9.34
N VAL A 124 1.94 -0.11 8.04
CA VAL A 124 2.06 0.90 6.99
C VAL A 124 0.83 1.77 6.92
N GLY A 125 -0.37 1.19 6.97
CA GLY A 125 -1.63 1.94 6.97
C GLY A 125 -1.68 2.96 8.10
N CYS A 126 -1.46 2.50 9.34
CA CYS A 126 -1.41 3.36 10.52
C CYS A 126 -0.34 4.46 10.42
N PHE A 127 0.85 4.14 9.91
CA PHE A 127 1.92 5.11 9.73
C PHE A 127 1.54 6.21 8.73
N LEU A 128 1.00 5.85 7.56
CA LEU A 128 0.61 6.82 6.53
C LEU A 128 -0.55 7.71 7.00
N ALA A 129 -1.54 7.15 7.70
CA ALA A 129 -2.59 7.94 8.34
C ALA A 129 -2.04 8.95 9.35
N GLN A 130 -1.04 8.55 10.15
CA GLN A 130 -0.41 9.44 11.11
C GLN A 130 0.35 10.58 10.42
N VAL A 131 1.07 10.29 9.33
CA VAL A 131 1.78 11.31 8.55
C VAL A 131 0.79 12.29 7.92
N ALA A 132 -0.29 11.79 7.30
CA ALA A 132 -1.34 12.62 6.71
C ALA A 132 -1.93 13.61 7.74
N ARG A 133 -2.33 13.12 8.93
CA ARG A 133 -2.86 13.98 10.01
C ARG A 133 -1.90 15.06 10.47
N ARG A 134 -0.59 14.76 10.47
CA ARG A 134 0.45 15.74 10.85
C ARG A 134 0.61 16.82 9.80
N ILE A 135 0.43 16.50 8.52
CA ILE A 135 0.47 17.50 7.44
C ILE A 135 -0.74 18.42 7.54
N GLU A 136 -1.96 17.88 7.63
CA GLU A 136 -3.18 18.68 7.78
C GLU A 136 -3.11 19.65 8.97
N LYS A 137 -2.59 19.18 10.11
CA LYS A 137 -2.43 20.04 11.29
C LYS A 137 -1.47 21.20 11.04
N LYS A 138 -0.41 21.00 10.24
CA LYS A 138 0.53 22.07 9.88
C LYS A 138 -0.10 23.07 8.92
N GLU A 139 -0.86 22.60 7.94
CA GLU A 139 -1.57 23.45 6.98
C GLU A 139 -2.61 24.33 7.69
N GLY A 140 -3.46 23.73 8.53
CA GLY A 140 -4.46 24.48 9.30
C GLY A 140 -3.87 25.47 10.30
N ALA A 141 -2.71 25.15 10.91
CA ALA A 141 -1.98 26.11 11.74
C ALA A 141 -1.41 27.27 10.92
N GLY A 142 -0.91 27.01 9.70
CA GLY A 142 -0.41 28.03 8.78
C GLY A 142 -1.50 29.04 8.37
N GLU A 143 -2.70 28.55 8.07
CA GLU A 143 -3.85 29.42 7.75
C GLU A 143 -4.26 30.31 8.93
N GLN A 144 -4.24 29.76 10.16
CA GLN A 144 -4.64 30.49 11.36
C GLN A 144 -3.69 31.65 11.74
N TYR A 145 -2.40 31.54 11.43
CA TYR A 145 -1.41 32.60 11.69
C TYR A 145 -1.12 33.49 10.47
N GLY A 146 -1.38 33.02 9.25
CA GLY A 146 -1.22 33.81 8.01
C GLY A 146 -2.27 34.90 7.80
N GLY A 147 -3.45 34.77 8.44
CA GLY A 147 -4.52 35.77 8.42
C GLY A 147 -4.34 36.96 9.38
N MET A 148 -3.25 36.99 10.17
CA MET A 148 -2.90 38.09 11.08
C MET A 148 -1.71 38.91 10.58
N ALA A 149 -1.54 39.05 9.27
CA ALA A 149 -0.64 40.05 8.71
C ALA A 149 -1.38 41.41 8.65
N PRO A 150 -0.92 42.46 9.36
CA PRO A 150 -1.51 43.80 9.33
C PRO A 150 -1.29 44.52 8.00
#